data_AF-M3HM04-F1
#
_entry.id   AF-M3HM04-F1
#
_cell.length_a   1.000
_cell.length_b   1.000
_cell.length_c   1.000
_cell.angle_alpha   90.00
_cell.angle_beta   90.00
_cell.angle_gamma   90.00
#
_symmetry.space_group_name_H-M   'P 1'
#
loop_
_entity.id
_entity.type
_entity.pdbx_description
1 polymer ?
#
loop_
_entity_poly.entity_id
_entity_poly.type
_entity_poly.pdbx_seq_one_letter_code
_entity_poly.pdbx_strand_id
1 'polypeptide(L)'
;MKRFLKIVGVAAGLFFLTAGAAYGQEDCSKLSFMDDVSRKPRTDLPFQISEMRRLRPEDICKKKEGWFPTGLPLLNSDPNVGVGYGVRVFLINNGKKTDPFFEYTPYRFRMFAQYFNTTKNRQYQDISFDAPYIFDTKWRLRGDLIYDTNPNTLYYGIGERSLQNLSYQERNQPGGEIARNSTYHEREKNIYFTRPGGPGDPIDFQGANYSGFPVNDAFRVTDRMYNRYDIRSPQFNLSGEHIFFGGLVRMVAGLRVSQNTVKTFDGQFVKSRDPLTEGTPFSNSGMTPNGKTKVTEDADAGKIIGANGGNVNSVRFGLVLDTRDLEPDPNRGIFLEATYEKIAKSFGSDFQYSKYFTQIKLFYSPFPKVFDKLVIAGRGAFGLTEGEAPFFEYRNLWSTEGGITGLGGLRTLRGYKQDRFTGKAMGWGNVDYAGNFSILTLPDNISL
;
A
#
# COMPACT_ATOMS: atom_id res chain seq x y z
N MET A 1 -17.64 -20.95 10.67
CA MET A 1 -16.78 -21.56 9.63
C MET A 1 -17.57 -22.24 8.50
N LYS A 2 -18.44 -23.23 8.77
CA LYS A 2 -19.21 -23.93 7.71
C LYS A 2 -20.12 -23.04 6.85
N ARG A 3 -20.76 -22.00 7.43
CA ARG A 3 -21.53 -21.00 6.66
C ARG A 3 -20.64 -20.05 5.83
N PHE A 4 -19.44 -19.73 6.32
CA PHE A 4 -18.45 -18.93 5.59
C PHE A 4 -17.85 -19.71 4.40
N LEU A 5 -17.52 -21.00 4.57
CA LEU A 5 -17.10 -21.86 3.47
C LEU A 5 -18.20 -22.07 2.42
N LYS A 6 -19.49 -22.13 2.81
CA LYS A 6 -20.59 -22.17 1.84
C LYS A 6 -20.75 -20.85 1.08
N ILE A 7 -20.58 -19.70 1.73
CA ILE A 7 -20.63 -18.39 1.04
C ILE A 7 -19.41 -18.19 0.13
N VAL A 8 -18.22 -18.60 0.55
CA VAL A 8 -17.00 -18.58 -0.29
C VAL A 8 -17.10 -19.59 -1.42
N GLY A 9 -17.69 -20.76 -1.20
CA GLY A 9 -17.92 -21.79 -2.23
C GLY A 9 -19.00 -21.39 -3.25
N VAL A 10 -20.06 -20.72 -2.81
CA VAL A 10 -21.11 -20.18 -3.71
C VAL A 10 -20.60 -18.94 -4.45
N ALA A 11 -19.80 -18.09 -3.81
CA ALA A 11 -19.13 -16.97 -4.50
C ALA A 11 -18.08 -17.49 -5.51
N ALA A 12 -17.27 -18.49 -5.17
CA ALA A 12 -16.33 -19.10 -6.12
C ALA A 12 -17.05 -19.84 -7.27
N GLY A 13 -18.20 -20.46 -7.00
CA GLY A 13 -19.02 -21.15 -8.00
C GLY A 13 -19.79 -20.23 -8.94
N LEU A 14 -20.19 -19.03 -8.49
CA LEU A 14 -20.85 -18.01 -9.33
C LEU A 14 -19.88 -17.05 -10.03
N PHE A 15 -18.61 -17.00 -9.63
CA PHE A 15 -17.60 -16.13 -10.26
C PHE A 15 -16.84 -16.77 -11.43
N PHE A 16 -17.19 -17.99 -11.84
CA PHE A 16 -16.79 -18.56 -13.13
C PHE A 16 -17.62 -18.05 -14.32
N LEU A 17 -18.57 -17.14 -14.11
CA LEU A 17 -19.09 -16.29 -15.17
C LEU A 17 -18.10 -15.12 -15.39
N THR A 18 -16.91 -15.46 -15.88
CA THR A 18 -16.14 -14.49 -16.63
C THR A 18 -17.04 -14.00 -17.76
N ALA A 19 -17.24 -12.68 -17.82
CA ALA A 19 -17.44 -11.99 -19.08
C ALA A 19 -16.17 -12.15 -19.93
N GLY A 20 -15.83 -13.39 -20.26
CA GLY A 20 -15.07 -13.75 -21.44
C GLY A 20 -16.06 -13.59 -22.57
N ALA A 21 -16.18 -12.38 -23.09
CA ALA A 21 -16.55 -12.26 -24.48
C ALA A 21 -15.42 -12.97 -25.24
N ALA A 22 -15.67 -14.23 -25.60
CA ALA A 22 -14.83 -15.07 -26.42
C ALA A 22 -14.74 -14.44 -27.81
N TYR A 23 -13.91 -13.41 -27.92
CA TYR A 23 -13.44 -12.89 -29.19
C TYR A 23 -12.14 -13.60 -29.49
N GLY A 24 -12.08 -14.29 -30.62
CA GLY A 24 -10.98 -15.16 -31.05
C GLY A 24 -9.62 -14.56 -30.70
N GLN A 25 -8.96 -15.20 -29.74
CA GLN A 25 -7.63 -14.80 -29.32
C GLN A 25 -6.65 -15.45 -30.29
N GLU A 26 -6.05 -14.65 -31.18
CA GLU A 26 -4.89 -15.10 -31.96
C GLU A 26 -3.89 -15.76 -31.00
N ASP A 27 -3.33 -16.90 -31.40
CA ASP A 27 -2.34 -17.63 -30.61
C ASP A 27 -1.02 -16.86 -30.58
N CYS A 28 -0.97 -15.80 -29.76
CA CYS A 28 0.17 -14.92 -29.59
C CYS A 28 1.34 -15.62 -28.86
N SER A 29 1.15 -16.85 -28.35
CA SER A 29 2.18 -17.59 -27.59
C SER A 29 3.39 -17.97 -28.46
N LYS A 30 3.17 -18.13 -29.77
CA LYS A 30 4.23 -18.41 -30.76
C LYS A 30 5.17 -17.23 -30.98
N LEU A 31 4.80 -16.04 -30.51
CA LEU A 31 5.57 -14.80 -30.66
C LEU A 31 6.50 -14.52 -29.46
N SER A 32 6.47 -15.35 -28.42
CA SER A 32 7.29 -15.19 -27.21
C SER A 32 8.80 -15.30 -27.49
N PHE A 33 9.17 -16.07 -28.52
CA PHE A 33 10.55 -16.32 -28.94
C PHE A 33 11.01 -15.49 -30.14
N MET A 34 10.19 -14.53 -30.62
CA MET A 34 10.63 -13.63 -31.69
C MET A 34 11.59 -12.58 -31.13
N ASP A 35 12.84 -12.61 -31.62
CA ASP A 35 13.87 -11.64 -31.25
C ASP A 35 13.51 -10.21 -31.67
N ASP A 36 13.60 -9.28 -30.71
CA ASP A 36 13.43 -7.83 -30.93
C ASP A 36 14.36 -7.27 -32.01
N VAL A 37 15.53 -7.89 -32.18
CA VAL A 37 16.57 -7.49 -33.14
C VAL A 37 16.07 -7.53 -34.60
N SER A 38 15.04 -8.32 -34.89
CA SER A 38 14.49 -8.45 -36.24
C SER A 38 13.56 -7.31 -36.66
N ARG A 39 13.08 -6.49 -35.72
CA ARG A 39 12.07 -5.45 -36.00
C ARG A 39 12.74 -4.15 -36.38
N LYS A 40 12.42 -3.63 -37.56
CA LYS A 40 12.86 -2.29 -37.97
C LYS A 40 12.28 -1.24 -37.01
N PRO A 41 13.09 -0.27 -36.55
CA PRO A 41 12.61 0.89 -35.80
C PRO A 41 11.51 1.63 -36.55
N ARG A 42 10.56 2.19 -35.80
CA ARG A 42 9.49 2.99 -36.37
C ARG A 42 10.01 4.36 -36.79
N THR A 43 9.66 4.79 -38.00
CA THR A 43 10.09 6.09 -38.57
C THR A 43 9.04 7.19 -38.45
N ASP A 44 7.83 6.83 -38.02
CA ASP A 44 6.64 7.68 -37.91
C ASP A 44 6.40 8.22 -36.48
N LEU A 45 7.33 8.00 -35.55
CA LEU A 45 7.24 8.53 -34.19
C LEU A 45 7.37 10.07 -34.20
N PRO A 46 6.50 10.82 -33.49
CA PRO A 46 6.58 12.29 -33.43
C PRO A 46 7.82 12.79 -32.66
N PHE A 47 8.45 11.91 -31.86
CA PHE A 47 9.73 12.15 -31.22
C PHE A 47 10.43 10.82 -30.94
N GLN A 48 11.75 10.88 -30.74
CA GLN A 48 12.55 9.70 -30.45
C GLN A 48 12.15 9.04 -29.13
N ILE A 49 11.79 7.75 -29.20
CA ILE A 49 11.61 6.84 -28.08
C ILE A 49 12.63 5.71 -28.24
N SER A 50 13.25 5.27 -27.14
CA SER A 50 14.19 4.14 -27.18
C SER A 50 13.47 2.86 -27.62
N GLU A 51 14.08 2.09 -28.53
CA GLU A 51 13.58 0.76 -28.92
C GLU A 51 13.48 -0.19 -27.72
N MET A 52 14.26 0.02 -26.66
CA MET A 52 14.13 -0.76 -25.42
C MET A 52 12.75 -0.65 -24.77
N ARG A 53 11.97 0.40 -25.09
CA ARG A 53 10.61 0.61 -24.58
C ARG A 53 9.53 0.05 -25.51
N ARG A 54 9.91 -0.47 -26.68
CA ARG A 54 8.96 -1.10 -27.59
C ARG A 54 8.45 -2.38 -26.95
N LEU A 55 7.13 -2.53 -26.90
CA LEU A 55 6.49 -3.72 -26.38
C LEU A 55 6.91 -4.94 -27.19
N ARG A 56 6.98 -6.10 -26.52
CA ARG A 56 7.30 -7.38 -27.16
C ARG A 56 6.18 -7.76 -28.14
N PRO A 57 6.48 -8.51 -29.22
CA PRO A 57 5.48 -8.92 -30.21
C PRO A 57 4.26 -9.62 -29.60
N GLU A 58 4.47 -10.49 -28.60
CA GLU A 58 3.40 -11.17 -27.87
C GLU A 58 2.46 -10.22 -27.12
N ASP A 59 2.97 -9.10 -26.62
CA ASP A 59 2.21 -8.10 -25.87
C ASP A 59 1.43 -7.20 -26.82
N ILE A 60 2.03 -6.84 -27.97
CA ILE A 60 1.36 -6.06 -29.05
C ILE A 60 0.19 -6.86 -29.64
N CYS A 61 0.37 -8.15 -29.90
CA CYS A 61 -0.66 -9.05 -30.41
C CYS A 61 -1.91 -9.10 -29.51
N LYS A 62 -1.71 -9.00 -28.17
CA LYS A 62 -2.80 -8.98 -27.19
C LYS A 62 -3.52 -7.63 -27.09
N LYS A 63 -2.98 -6.55 -27.65
CA LYS A 63 -3.59 -5.21 -27.55
C LYS A 63 -4.84 -5.13 -28.42
N LYS A 64 -5.97 -4.81 -27.76
CA LYS A 64 -7.23 -4.45 -28.43
C LYS A 64 -7.13 -3.02 -28.98
N GLU A 65 -7.57 -2.82 -30.20
CA GLU A 65 -7.61 -1.49 -30.82
C GLU A 65 -8.76 -0.64 -30.23
N GLY A 66 -8.52 0.66 -30.02
CA GLY A 66 -9.55 1.59 -29.53
C GLY A 66 -9.89 1.44 -28.04
N TRP A 67 -11.13 1.80 -27.68
CA TRP A 67 -11.65 1.77 -26.31
C TRP A 67 -12.19 0.39 -25.96
N PHE A 68 -11.86 -0.10 -24.77
CA PHE A 68 -12.46 -1.31 -24.21
C PHE A 68 -12.53 -1.24 -22.67
N PRO A 69 -13.62 -1.73 -22.07
CA PRO A 69 -13.71 -1.90 -20.63
C PRO A 69 -13.09 -3.25 -20.20
N THR A 70 -12.58 -3.30 -18.98
CA THR A 70 -12.21 -4.56 -18.30
C THR A 70 -12.37 -4.39 -16.78
N GLY A 71 -12.31 -5.47 -16.03
CA GLY A 71 -12.50 -5.42 -14.58
C GLY A 71 -11.84 -6.59 -13.87
N LEU A 72 -11.44 -6.35 -12.62
CA LEU A 72 -10.78 -7.33 -11.76
C LEU A 72 -11.48 -7.36 -10.40
N PRO A 73 -11.95 -8.53 -9.92
CA PRO A 73 -12.31 -8.67 -8.53
C PRO A 73 -11.06 -8.55 -7.66
N LEU A 74 -11.20 -7.93 -6.51
CA LEU A 74 -10.11 -7.74 -5.55
C LEU A 74 -10.42 -8.59 -4.33
N LEU A 75 -9.52 -9.51 -3.99
CA LEU A 75 -9.57 -10.29 -2.77
C LEU A 75 -8.21 -10.25 -2.12
N ASN A 76 -8.17 -10.01 -0.82
CA ASN A 76 -6.93 -10.11 -0.05
C ASN A 76 -7.19 -10.63 1.37
N SER A 77 -6.10 -10.94 2.06
CA SER A 77 -6.12 -11.24 3.48
C SER A 77 -4.95 -10.51 4.14
N ASP A 78 -5.26 -9.70 5.15
CA ASP A 78 -4.27 -8.99 5.93
C ASP A 78 -4.51 -9.26 7.42
N PRO A 79 -3.48 -9.63 8.19
CA PRO A 79 -3.65 -10.01 9.59
C PRO A 79 -4.00 -8.82 10.50
N ASN A 80 -3.78 -7.59 10.06
CA ASN A 80 -4.17 -6.38 10.77
C ASN A 80 -5.60 -5.95 10.44
N VAL A 81 -6.00 -5.89 9.16
CA VAL A 81 -7.31 -5.36 8.71
C VAL A 81 -8.33 -6.42 8.28
N GLY A 82 -7.97 -7.70 8.32
CA GLY A 82 -8.86 -8.83 8.02
C GLY A 82 -8.89 -9.21 6.53
N VAL A 83 -9.97 -9.89 6.14
CA VAL A 83 -10.21 -10.27 4.73
C VAL A 83 -10.75 -9.06 3.99
N GLY A 84 -10.17 -8.73 2.85
CA GLY A 84 -10.63 -7.64 2.00
C GLY A 84 -11.26 -8.13 0.72
N TYR A 85 -12.20 -7.34 0.24
CA TYR A 85 -12.98 -7.60 -0.96
C TYR A 85 -13.27 -6.29 -1.68
N GLY A 86 -13.36 -6.36 -3.01
CA GLY A 86 -13.60 -5.18 -3.82
C GLY A 86 -13.65 -5.49 -5.30
N VAL A 87 -13.74 -4.43 -6.09
CA VAL A 87 -13.74 -4.49 -7.54
C VAL A 87 -12.96 -3.29 -8.08
N ARG A 88 -12.20 -3.51 -9.15
CA ARG A 88 -11.59 -2.45 -9.96
C ARG A 88 -12.07 -2.57 -11.39
N VAL A 89 -12.65 -1.51 -11.92
CA VAL A 89 -13.12 -1.43 -13.30
C VAL A 89 -12.22 -0.45 -14.05
N PHE A 90 -11.80 -0.83 -15.24
CA PHE A 90 -10.94 -0.06 -16.12
C PHE A 90 -11.69 0.31 -17.39
N LEU A 91 -11.38 1.49 -17.90
CA LEU A 91 -11.68 1.92 -19.26
C LEU A 91 -10.36 2.30 -19.92
N ILE A 92 -9.94 1.52 -20.92
CA ILE A 92 -8.63 1.63 -21.55
C ILE A 92 -8.82 2.00 -23.02
N ASN A 93 -8.02 2.94 -23.51
CA ASN A 93 -7.84 3.20 -24.94
C ASN A 93 -6.41 2.89 -25.34
N ASN A 94 -6.22 1.99 -26.30
CA ASN A 94 -4.88 1.62 -26.77
C ASN A 94 -4.39 2.39 -28.01
N GLY A 95 -5.21 3.27 -28.58
CA GLY A 95 -4.99 3.88 -29.89
C GLY A 95 -5.39 2.93 -31.03
N LYS A 96 -5.15 3.40 -32.27
CA LYS A 96 -5.29 2.59 -33.48
C LYS A 96 -4.03 1.76 -33.71
N LYS A 97 -4.10 0.63 -34.44
CA LYS A 97 -2.87 -0.12 -34.81
C LYS A 97 -1.91 0.73 -35.66
N THR A 98 -2.46 1.69 -36.40
CA THR A 98 -1.70 2.67 -37.18
C THR A 98 -1.09 3.80 -36.34
N ASP A 99 -1.45 3.94 -35.07
CA ASP A 99 -0.92 4.99 -34.19
C ASP A 99 0.57 4.71 -33.86
N PRO A 100 1.49 5.69 -34.03
CA PRO A 100 2.92 5.57 -33.71
C PRO A 100 3.23 5.10 -32.28
N PHE A 101 2.32 5.31 -31.33
CA PHE A 101 2.51 4.90 -29.94
C PHE A 101 1.93 3.52 -29.60
N PHE A 102 1.21 2.87 -30.52
CA PHE A 102 0.56 1.57 -30.26
C PHE A 102 1.56 0.50 -29.79
N GLU A 103 2.78 0.52 -30.32
CA GLU A 103 3.83 -0.42 -29.96
C GLU A 103 4.73 0.04 -28.80
N TYR A 104 4.65 1.30 -28.37
CA TYR A 104 5.57 1.90 -27.38
C TYR A 104 4.90 2.26 -26.06
N THR A 105 3.58 2.09 -25.97
CA THR A 105 2.80 2.39 -24.77
C THR A 105 1.88 1.24 -24.44
N PRO A 106 1.68 0.89 -23.15
CA PRO A 106 0.66 -0.09 -22.77
C PRO A 106 -0.74 0.35 -23.18
N TYR A 107 -1.01 1.66 -23.14
CA TYR A 107 -2.27 2.33 -23.51
C TYR A 107 -1.99 3.81 -23.85
N ARG A 108 -2.91 4.45 -24.58
CA ARG A 108 -2.95 5.91 -24.78
C ARG A 108 -3.65 6.61 -23.62
N PHE A 109 -4.74 6.03 -23.14
CA PHE A 109 -5.49 6.50 -21.97
C PHE A 109 -5.90 5.32 -21.12
N ARG A 110 -5.76 5.45 -19.80
CA ARG A 110 -6.32 4.52 -18.83
C ARG A 110 -7.06 5.30 -17.77
N MET A 111 -8.33 4.95 -17.60
CA MET A 111 -9.11 5.32 -16.43
C MET A 111 -9.42 4.07 -15.62
N PHE A 112 -9.41 4.16 -14.30
CA PHE A 112 -10.03 3.14 -13.48
C PHE A 112 -10.74 3.73 -12.28
N ALA A 113 -11.76 3.00 -11.81
CA ALA A 113 -12.41 3.23 -10.54
C ALA A 113 -12.32 1.94 -9.72
N GLN A 114 -11.96 2.07 -8.45
CA GLN A 114 -11.86 0.96 -7.51
C GLN A 114 -12.73 1.23 -6.29
N TYR A 115 -13.47 0.19 -5.89
CA TYR A 115 -14.01 0.06 -4.55
C TYR A 115 -13.37 -1.10 -3.80
N PHE A 116 -12.92 -0.85 -2.57
CA PHE A 116 -12.32 -1.86 -1.72
C PHE A 116 -12.67 -1.65 -0.24
N ASN A 117 -13.03 -2.74 0.45
CA ASN A 117 -13.31 -2.74 1.88
C ASN A 117 -12.77 -4.03 2.55
N THR A 118 -12.62 -4.02 3.87
CA THR A 118 -12.21 -5.20 4.65
C THR A 118 -13.19 -5.55 5.76
N THR A 119 -13.09 -6.76 6.32
CA THR A 119 -13.91 -7.20 7.45
C THR A 119 -13.68 -6.41 8.74
N LYS A 120 -12.57 -5.65 8.83
CA LYS A 120 -12.34 -4.67 9.91
C LYS A 120 -12.48 -3.22 9.45
N ASN A 121 -13.26 -2.99 8.39
CA ASN A 121 -13.68 -1.68 7.90
C ASN A 121 -12.52 -0.75 7.48
N ARG A 122 -11.44 -1.31 6.92
CA ARG A 122 -10.50 -0.49 6.14
C ARG A 122 -11.10 -0.30 4.74
N GLN A 123 -11.34 0.94 4.35
CA GLN A 123 -11.88 1.28 3.03
C GLN A 123 -10.81 1.96 2.19
N TYR A 124 -10.76 1.61 0.90
CA TYR A 124 -9.87 2.25 -0.07
C TYR A 124 -10.60 2.42 -1.38
N GLN A 125 -10.88 3.66 -1.74
CA GLN A 125 -11.55 4.06 -2.97
C GLN A 125 -10.55 4.85 -3.82
N ASP A 126 -10.51 4.59 -5.12
CA ASP A 126 -9.51 5.19 -5.99
C ASP A 126 -10.09 5.39 -7.39
N ILE A 127 -10.07 6.64 -7.87
CA ILE A 127 -10.38 6.99 -9.25
C ILE A 127 -9.12 7.58 -9.85
N SER A 128 -8.61 6.93 -10.89
CA SER A 128 -7.31 7.26 -11.47
C SER A 128 -7.42 7.47 -12.98
N PHE A 129 -6.65 8.43 -13.48
CA PHE A 129 -6.42 8.72 -14.89
C PHE A 129 -4.93 8.71 -15.20
N ASP A 130 -4.55 8.10 -16.32
CA ASP A 130 -3.17 8.01 -16.79
C ASP A 130 -3.12 8.11 -18.32
N ALA A 131 -2.29 9.02 -18.84
CA ALA A 131 -2.13 9.25 -20.27
C ALA A 131 -0.65 9.43 -20.63
N PRO A 132 0.03 8.37 -21.09
CA PRO A 132 1.38 8.47 -21.64
C PRO A 132 1.37 9.22 -22.98
N TYR A 133 2.35 10.11 -23.17
CA TYR A 133 2.50 10.91 -24.38
C TYR A 133 1.22 11.67 -24.74
N ILE A 134 0.66 12.37 -23.75
CA ILE A 134 -0.57 13.13 -23.90
C ILE A 134 -0.36 14.21 -24.97
N PHE A 135 -1.34 14.34 -25.87
CA PHE A 135 -1.30 15.25 -27.02
C PHE A 135 -0.07 15.06 -27.92
N ASP A 136 0.42 13.82 -28.05
CA ASP A 136 1.57 13.45 -28.88
C ASP A 136 2.87 14.17 -28.49
N THR A 137 2.97 14.54 -27.21
CA THR A 137 4.15 15.19 -26.64
C THR A 137 4.97 14.21 -25.80
N LYS A 138 6.14 14.66 -25.33
CA LYS A 138 7.01 13.92 -24.39
C LYS A 138 6.47 13.89 -22.94
N TRP A 139 5.23 14.34 -22.72
CA TRP A 139 4.61 14.41 -21.40
C TRP A 139 3.66 13.23 -21.13
N ARG A 140 3.68 12.73 -19.91
CA ARG A 140 2.67 11.83 -19.34
C ARG A 140 1.91 12.57 -18.25
N LEU A 141 0.59 12.47 -18.26
CA LEU A 141 -0.27 13.06 -17.24
C LEU A 141 -0.88 11.96 -16.37
N ARG A 142 -0.85 12.14 -15.05
CA ARG A 142 -1.51 11.26 -14.07
C ARG A 142 -2.32 12.07 -13.07
N GLY A 143 -3.51 11.60 -12.75
CA GLY A 143 -4.35 12.19 -11.71
C GLY A 143 -5.11 11.12 -10.94
N ASP A 144 -5.20 11.27 -9.62
CA ASP A 144 -5.83 10.30 -8.73
C ASP A 144 -6.69 11.01 -7.68
N LEU A 145 -7.91 10.51 -7.46
CA LEU A 145 -8.77 10.83 -6.33
C LEU A 145 -8.85 9.61 -5.43
N ILE A 146 -8.30 9.73 -4.22
CA ILE A 146 -8.16 8.61 -3.28
C ILE A 146 -8.94 8.93 -2.01
N TYR A 147 -9.70 7.96 -1.52
CA TYR A 147 -10.28 7.97 -0.18
C TYR A 147 -9.84 6.71 0.56
N ASP A 148 -8.85 6.85 1.44
CA ASP A 148 -8.33 5.78 2.30
C ASP A 148 -8.76 6.04 3.74
N THR A 149 -9.44 5.06 4.35
CA THR A 149 -9.78 5.09 5.77
C THR A 149 -9.32 3.81 6.42
N ASN A 150 -8.56 3.91 7.51
CA ASN A 150 -8.05 2.75 8.20
C ASN A 150 -8.19 2.90 9.74
N PRO A 151 -9.23 2.28 10.34
CA PRO A 151 -9.44 2.29 11.79
C PRO A 151 -8.47 1.38 12.55
N ASN A 152 -7.57 0.68 11.86
CA ASN A 152 -6.65 -0.28 12.46
C ASN A 152 -5.19 0.13 12.26
N THR A 153 -4.92 1.41 12.02
CA THR A 153 -3.56 1.88 11.74
C THR A 153 -2.70 1.75 12.98
N LEU A 154 -1.46 1.26 12.80
CA LEU A 154 -0.57 0.96 13.93
C LEU A 154 0.38 2.12 14.23
N TYR A 155 0.64 2.36 15.51
CA TYR A 155 1.59 3.33 16.01
C TYR A 155 2.43 2.76 17.16
N TYR A 156 3.75 2.73 16.97
CA TYR A 156 4.71 2.20 17.94
C TYR A 156 5.67 3.27 18.48
N GLY A 157 5.40 4.55 18.23
CA GLY A 157 6.36 5.63 18.45
C GLY A 157 7.14 5.98 17.17
N ILE A 158 7.97 7.02 17.27
CA ILE A 158 8.80 7.53 16.16
C ILE A 158 10.28 7.37 16.52
N GLY A 159 11.11 7.02 15.53
CA GLY A 159 12.55 6.89 15.66
C GLY A 159 12.93 5.68 16.51
N GLU A 160 13.94 5.85 17.36
CA GLU A 160 14.47 4.78 18.23
C GLU A 160 13.41 4.16 19.15
N ARG A 161 12.38 4.93 19.53
CA ARG A 161 11.25 4.42 20.33
C ARG A 161 10.46 3.33 19.60
N SER A 162 10.40 3.41 18.27
CA SER A 162 9.75 2.37 17.46
C SER A 162 10.60 1.09 17.37
N LEU A 163 11.92 1.14 17.63
CA LEU A 163 12.80 -0.02 17.54
C LEU A 163 12.71 -0.95 18.75
N GLN A 164 12.10 -0.50 19.84
CA GLN A 164 11.96 -1.29 21.06
C GLN A 164 11.24 -2.61 20.78
N ASN A 165 11.76 -3.71 21.32
CA ASN A 165 11.12 -5.01 21.22
C ASN A 165 9.74 -4.98 21.86
N LEU A 166 8.81 -5.77 21.30
CA LEU A 166 7.49 -5.90 21.90
C LEU A 166 7.63 -6.63 23.24
N SER A 167 6.89 -6.16 24.22
CA SER A 167 6.74 -6.78 25.53
C SER A 167 5.28 -6.75 25.94
N TYR A 168 4.91 -7.54 26.93
CA TYR A 168 3.60 -7.43 27.57
C TYR A 168 3.73 -7.88 29.03
N GLN A 169 2.78 -7.43 29.84
CA GLN A 169 2.57 -8.00 31.16
C GLN A 169 1.58 -9.15 31.04
N GLU A 170 1.89 -10.28 31.67
CA GLU A 170 1.07 -11.49 31.58
C GLU A 170 -0.39 -11.18 31.93
N ARG A 171 -1.27 -11.51 30.98
CA ARG A 171 -2.73 -11.33 31.06
C ARG A 171 -3.14 -9.89 31.38
N ASN A 172 -2.28 -8.93 31.06
CA ASN A 172 -2.42 -7.51 31.39
C ASN A 172 -2.61 -7.21 32.90
N GLN A 173 -2.20 -8.09 33.81
CA GLN A 173 -2.48 -7.90 35.24
C GLN A 173 -1.31 -7.25 35.98
N PRO A 174 -1.57 -6.30 36.91
CA PRO A 174 -0.55 -5.81 37.82
C PRO A 174 0.13 -6.95 38.58
N GLY A 175 1.46 -6.91 38.69
CA GLY A 175 2.25 -7.98 39.30
C GLY A 175 2.49 -9.22 38.42
N GLY A 176 1.85 -9.31 37.24
CA GLY A 176 2.13 -10.38 36.27
C GLY A 176 3.55 -10.29 35.70
N GLU A 177 4.09 -11.43 35.26
CA GLU A 177 5.44 -11.49 34.68
C GLU A 177 5.54 -10.63 33.42
N ILE A 178 6.66 -9.93 33.24
CA ILE A 178 6.91 -9.13 32.04
C ILE A 178 7.63 -10.00 31.01
N ALA A 179 6.87 -10.47 30.01
CA ALA A 179 7.45 -11.12 28.85
C ALA A 179 8.12 -10.07 27.95
N ARG A 180 9.43 -10.22 27.73
CA ARG A 180 10.24 -9.37 26.85
C ARG A 180 10.48 -10.08 25.51
N ASN A 181 10.73 -9.31 24.45
CA ASN A 181 10.99 -9.83 23.11
C ASN A 181 9.86 -10.71 22.57
N SER A 182 8.61 -10.35 22.87
CA SER A 182 7.43 -11.11 22.48
C SER A 182 7.13 -10.99 20.99
N THR A 183 6.43 -11.97 20.45
CA THR A 183 5.81 -11.82 19.12
C THR A 183 4.68 -10.81 19.18
N TYR A 184 4.29 -10.29 18.01
CA TYR A 184 3.10 -9.44 17.89
C TYR A 184 1.82 -10.17 18.35
N HIS A 185 1.70 -11.46 18.02
CA HIS A 185 0.52 -12.25 18.36
C HIS A 185 0.35 -12.40 19.87
N GLU A 186 1.42 -12.78 20.58
CA GLU A 186 1.38 -12.93 22.05
C GLU A 186 1.09 -11.61 22.75
N ARG A 187 1.70 -10.51 22.29
CA ARG A 187 1.39 -9.17 22.83
C ARG A 187 -0.09 -8.83 22.64
N GLU A 188 -0.63 -8.93 21.42
CA GLU A 188 -2.04 -8.57 21.16
C GLU A 188 -3.01 -9.43 21.96
N LYS A 189 -2.69 -10.72 22.19
CA LYS A 189 -3.50 -11.62 23.02
C LYS A 189 -3.53 -11.15 24.48
N ASN A 190 -2.38 -10.71 25.01
CA ASN A 190 -2.26 -10.30 26.41
C ASN A 190 -2.86 -8.92 26.68
N ILE A 191 -2.65 -7.93 25.81
CA ILE A 191 -3.27 -6.59 25.99
C ILE A 191 -4.81 -6.61 25.79
N TYR A 192 -5.36 -7.71 25.28
CA TYR A 192 -6.80 -7.93 25.14
C TYR A 192 -7.50 -8.16 26.49
N PHE A 193 -6.76 -8.57 27.52
CA PHE A 193 -7.33 -8.72 28.86
C PHE A 193 -7.62 -7.38 29.50
N THR A 194 -8.65 -7.35 30.33
CA THR A 194 -8.94 -6.20 31.18
C THR A 194 -7.93 -6.11 32.31
N ARG A 195 -7.56 -4.90 32.69
CA ARG A 195 -6.72 -4.58 33.85
C ARG A 195 -7.43 -3.54 34.74
N PRO A 196 -7.04 -3.38 36.01
CA PRO A 196 -7.45 -2.24 36.81
C PRO A 196 -7.09 -0.93 36.09
N GLY A 197 -8.06 -0.02 35.99
CA GLY A 197 -7.88 1.31 35.46
C GLY A 197 -7.34 2.27 36.54
N GLY A 198 -6.77 3.39 36.09
CA GLY A 198 -6.30 4.44 37.00
C GLY A 198 -6.68 5.85 36.56
N PRO A 199 -6.20 6.89 37.27
CA PRO A 199 -6.58 8.29 37.01
C PRO A 199 -6.26 8.77 35.59
N GLY A 200 -5.28 8.18 34.93
CA GLY A 200 -4.90 8.51 33.55
C GLY A 200 -5.71 7.77 32.48
N ASP A 201 -6.53 6.79 32.85
CA ASP A 201 -7.36 6.04 31.91
C ASP A 201 -8.73 6.70 31.74
N PRO A 202 -9.18 6.97 30.51
CA PRO A 202 -10.44 7.64 30.27
C PRO A 202 -11.63 6.69 30.08
N ILE A 203 -12.84 7.24 30.17
CA ILE A 203 -14.09 6.66 29.68
C ILE A 203 -14.69 7.65 28.68
N ASP A 204 -15.03 7.17 27.48
CA ASP A 204 -15.78 7.95 26.49
C ASP A 204 -17.27 7.84 26.79
N PHE A 205 -17.90 8.98 27.04
CA PHE A 205 -19.35 9.10 27.15
C PHE A 205 -19.84 10.22 26.23
N GLN A 206 -20.60 9.83 25.20
CA GLN A 206 -21.15 10.74 24.19
C GLN A 206 -20.10 11.61 23.46
N GLY A 207 -18.89 11.09 23.27
CA GLY A 207 -17.80 11.79 22.58
C GLY A 207 -16.96 12.69 23.49
N ALA A 208 -17.21 12.67 24.80
CA ALA A 208 -16.40 13.35 25.80
C ALA A 208 -15.63 12.32 26.65
N ASN A 209 -14.32 12.54 26.81
CA ASN A 209 -13.45 11.70 27.62
C ASN A 209 -13.41 12.20 29.06
N TYR A 210 -13.88 11.37 29.99
CA TYR A 210 -13.79 11.60 31.44
C TYR A 210 -12.61 10.80 32.00
N SER A 211 -11.80 11.39 32.86
CA SER A 211 -10.65 10.74 33.51
C SER A 211 -10.55 11.20 34.98
N GLY A 212 -9.54 10.71 35.72
CA GLY A 212 -9.38 11.02 37.15
C GLY A 212 -10.03 10.00 38.09
N PHE A 213 -10.46 8.84 37.58
CA PHE A 213 -11.01 7.77 38.40
C PHE A 213 -9.94 7.20 39.35
N PRO A 214 -10.26 6.96 40.64
CA PRO A 214 -9.30 6.37 41.57
C PRO A 214 -8.95 4.93 41.16
N VAL A 215 -7.71 4.51 41.45
CA VAL A 215 -7.27 3.12 41.21
C VAL A 215 -8.07 2.19 42.12
N ASN A 216 -8.91 1.34 41.55
CA ASN A 216 -9.64 0.28 42.23
C ASN A 216 -10.02 -0.85 41.27
N ASP A 217 -10.46 -1.99 41.80
CA ASP A 217 -10.82 -3.16 40.99
C ASP A 217 -12.16 -3.02 40.25
N ALA A 218 -12.99 -2.04 40.62
CA ALA A 218 -14.30 -1.81 40.00
C ALA A 218 -14.18 -1.10 38.65
N PHE A 219 -13.23 -0.18 38.50
CA PHE A 219 -12.91 0.45 37.23
C PHE A 219 -11.89 -0.38 36.46
N ARG A 220 -12.34 -1.07 35.40
CA ARG A 220 -11.49 -1.87 34.54
C ARG A 220 -11.39 -1.26 33.15
N VAL A 221 -10.20 -1.38 32.56
CA VAL A 221 -9.90 -0.95 31.19
C VAL A 221 -9.21 -2.07 30.41
N THR A 222 -9.08 -1.94 29.10
CA THR A 222 -8.25 -2.84 28.27
C THR A 222 -7.31 -2.03 27.40
N ASP A 223 -6.14 -2.58 27.09
CA ASP A 223 -5.14 -1.92 26.23
C ASP A 223 -5.18 -2.44 24.79
N ARG A 224 -6.28 -3.08 24.40
CA ARG A 224 -6.46 -3.70 23.09
C ARG A 224 -6.14 -2.74 21.92
N MET A 225 -6.51 -1.47 22.05
CA MET A 225 -6.30 -0.45 21.02
C MET A 225 -5.09 0.45 21.31
N TYR A 226 -4.23 0.08 22.28
CA TYR A 226 -3.11 0.90 22.74
C TYR A 226 -2.19 1.39 21.60
N ASN A 227 -1.89 0.51 20.62
CA ASN A 227 -1.07 0.85 19.46
C ASN A 227 -1.89 1.18 18.20
N ARG A 228 -3.18 1.49 18.31
CA ARG A 228 -4.07 1.70 17.16
C ARG A 228 -4.64 3.11 17.09
N TYR A 229 -4.85 3.60 15.88
CA TYR A 229 -5.59 4.83 15.60
C TYR A 229 -6.40 4.70 14.28
N ASP A 230 -7.48 5.47 14.16
CA ASP A 230 -8.23 5.68 12.93
C ASP A 230 -7.65 6.86 12.18
N ILE A 231 -7.39 6.68 10.89
CA ILE A 231 -7.00 7.76 9.99
C ILE A 231 -7.86 7.72 8.74
N ARG A 232 -8.32 8.89 8.33
CA ARG A 232 -9.09 9.11 7.11
C ARG A 232 -8.38 10.17 6.28
N SER A 233 -8.08 9.82 5.03
CA SER A 233 -7.24 10.62 4.15
C SER A 233 -7.86 10.68 2.76
N PRO A 234 -8.90 11.51 2.52
CA PRO A 234 -9.22 12.00 1.18
C PRO A 234 -8.00 12.74 0.59
N GLN A 235 -7.67 12.42 -0.65
CA GLN A 235 -6.51 12.97 -1.35
C GLN A 235 -6.81 13.18 -2.82
N PHE A 236 -6.28 14.27 -3.37
CA PHE A 236 -6.13 14.49 -4.79
C PHE A 236 -4.64 14.54 -5.13
N ASN A 237 -4.23 13.77 -6.12
CA ASN A 237 -2.89 13.80 -6.67
C ASN A 237 -2.95 14.17 -8.15
N LEU A 238 -2.02 15.02 -8.59
CA LEU A 238 -1.84 15.37 -10.00
C LEU A 238 -0.34 15.38 -10.29
N SER A 239 0.10 14.76 -11.39
CA SER A 239 1.50 14.82 -11.80
C SER A 239 1.67 14.82 -13.31
N GLY A 240 2.66 15.60 -13.76
CA GLY A 240 3.21 15.55 -15.10
C GLY A 240 4.59 14.91 -15.08
N GLU A 241 4.87 14.03 -16.03
CA GLU A 241 6.16 13.38 -16.22
C GLU A 241 6.67 13.69 -17.61
N HIS A 242 7.85 14.28 -17.73
CA HIS A 242 8.52 14.54 -19.01
C HIS A 242 9.64 13.53 -19.23
N ILE A 243 9.71 12.98 -20.43
CA ILE A 243 10.75 12.03 -20.82
C ILE A 243 11.91 12.68 -21.59
N PHE A 244 13.13 12.25 -21.30
CA PHE A 244 14.35 12.66 -21.97
C PHE A 244 15.13 11.44 -22.48
N PHE A 245 15.97 11.65 -23.50
CA PHE A 245 16.88 10.63 -24.05
C PHE A 245 16.18 9.30 -24.38
N GLY A 246 15.10 9.36 -25.16
CA GLY A 246 14.32 8.16 -25.52
C GLY A 246 13.59 7.50 -24.35
N GLY A 247 13.46 8.18 -23.21
CA GLY A 247 12.83 7.68 -21.99
C GLY A 247 13.80 7.13 -20.96
N LEU A 248 15.12 7.24 -21.15
CA LEU A 248 16.10 6.85 -20.14
C LEU A 248 15.95 7.67 -18.85
N VAL A 249 15.73 8.98 -19.00
CA VAL A 249 15.57 9.91 -17.87
C VAL A 249 14.13 10.43 -17.86
N ARG A 250 13.50 10.44 -16.69
CA ARG A 250 12.17 11.01 -16.49
C ARG A 250 12.23 12.06 -15.40
N MET A 251 11.65 13.22 -15.67
CA MET A 251 11.43 14.26 -14.66
C MET A 251 9.94 14.31 -14.33
N VAL A 252 9.61 14.28 -13.05
CA VAL A 252 8.22 14.30 -12.58
C VAL A 252 8.02 15.56 -11.75
N ALA A 253 6.92 16.26 -12.00
CA ALA A 253 6.44 17.34 -11.14
C ALA A 253 4.98 17.06 -10.77
N GLY A 254 4.58 17.32 -9.53
CA GLY A 254 3.22 17.03 -9.10
C GLY A 254 2.76 17.80 -7.88
N LEU A 255 1.47 17.66 -7.60
CA LEU A 255 0.75 18.23 -6.48
C LEU A 255 0.05 17.10 -5.72
N ARG A 256 0.01 17.22 -4.39
CA ARG A 256 -0.93 16.49 -3.54
C ARG A 256 -1.70 17.50 -2.71
N VAL A 257 -3.01 17.31 -2.63
CA VAL A 257 -3.89 17.98 -1.68
C VAL A 257 -4.55 16.90 -0.85
N SER A 258 -4.48 16.99 0.48
CA SER A 258 -5.05 15.98 1.35
C SER A 258 -5.55 16.57 2.67
N GLN A 259 -6.74 16.15 3.08
CA GLN A 259 -7.27 16.44 4.41
C GLN A 259 -7.18 15.15 5.23
N ASN A 260 -6.45 15.18 6.34
CA ASN A 260 -6.26 14.01 7.18
C ASN A 260 -7.03 14.20 8.48
N THR A 261 -7.81 13.21 8.88
CA THR A 261 -8.47 13.18 10.21
C THR A 261 -7.92 12.00 10.98
N VAL A 262 -7.46 12.24 12.21
CA VAL A 262 -7.01 11.19 13.11
C VAL A 262 -7.98 11.10 14.29
N LYS A 263 -8.35 9.87 14.66
CA LYS A 263 -9.09 9.59 15.89
C LYS A 263 -8.41 8.48 16.66
N THR A 264 -8.33 8.64 17.97
CA THR A 264 -7.84 7.63 18.90
C THR A 264 -9.01 6.84 19.48
N PHE A 265 -8.69 5.81 20.26
CA PHE A 265 -9.67 4.91 20.87
C PHE A 265 -9.79 5.09 22.39
N ASP A 266 -9.23 6.18 22.94
CA ASP A 266 -9.24 6.48 24.37
C ASP A 266 -10.67 6.42 24.93
N GLY A 267 -10.90 5.58 25.95
CA GLY A 267 -12.16 5.47 26.65
C GLY A 267 -13.29 4.79 25.87
N GLN A 268 -13.11 4.50 24.58
CA GLN A 268 -14.11 3.82 23.77
C GLN A 268 -14.29 2.39 24.24
N PHE A 269 -15.55 1.95 24.34
CA PHE A 269 -15.86 0.57 24.69
C PHE A 269 -15.46 -0.37 23.56
N VAL A 270 -14.54 -1.29 23.85
CA VAL A 270 -14.04 -2.30 22.92
C VAL A 270 -14.16 -3.69 23.54
N LYS A 271 -14.21 -4.74 22.70
CA LYS A 271 -14.28 -6.09 23.25
C LYS A 271 -12.98 -6.44 23.97
N SER A 272 -13.09 -7.03 25.14
CA SER A 272 -12.00 -7.43 26.02
C SER A 272 -12.17 -8.87 26.47
N ARG A 273 -11.21 -9.41 27.23
CA ARG A 273 -11.32 -10.67 27.96
C ARG A 273 -11.15 -10.44 29.44
N ASP A 274 -11.91 -11.16 30.24
CA ASP A 274 -11.73 -11.18 31.68
C ASP A 274 -10.61 -12.18 32.05
N PRO A 275 -9.56 -11.73 32.76
CA PRO A 275 -8.49 -12.60 33.25
C PRO A 275 -8.98 -13.62 34.31
N LEU A 276 -10.10 -13.45 34.98
CA LEU A 276 -10.54 -14.42 35.99
C LEU A 276 -11.33 -15.57 35.38
N THR A 277 -12.02 -15.34 34.28
CA THR A 277 -12.95 -16.31 33.69
C THR A 277 -12.42 -17.00 32.44
N GLU A 278 -11.26 -16.60 31.91
CA GLU A 278 -10.65 -17.25 30.74
C GLU A 278 -10.48 -18.76 30.92
N GLY A 279 -10.86 -19.53 29.89
CA GLY A 279 -10.75 -21.00 29.91
C GLY A 279 -11.83 -21.69 30.75
N THR A 280 -12.69 -20.94 31.44
CA THR A 280 -13.87 -21.46 32.13
C THR A 280 -15.12 -21.42 31.24
N PRO A 281 -16.20 -22.14 31.59
CA PRO A 281 -17.50 -22.01 30.91
C PRO A 281 -18.09 -20.60 30.93
N PHE A 282 -17.59 -19.72 31.79
CA PHE A 282 -18.00 -18.31 31.90
C PHE A 282 -17.12 -17.34 31.10
N SER A 283 -16.12 -17.85 30.37
CA SER A 283 -15.20 -17.06 29.55
C SER A 283 -15.92 -16.35 28.40
N ASN A 284 -16.47 -15.17 28.65
CA ASN A 284 -17.09 -14.33 27.62
C ASN A 284 -16.24 -13.09 27.33
N SER A 285 -16.24 -12.66 26.07
CA SER A 285 -15.68 -11.35 25.70
C SER A 285 -16.70 -10.26 26.04
N GLY A 286 -16.44 -9.49 27.09
CA GLY A 286 -17.22 -8.31 27.45
C GLY A 286 -16.81 -7.07 26.65
N MET A 287 -17.49 -5.94 26.92
CA MET A 287 -17.09 -4.62 26.44
C MET A 287 -16.52 -3.83 27.62
N THR A 288 -15.37 -3.19 27.43
CA THR A 288 -14.68 -2.42 28.47
C THR A 288 -14.09 -1.17 27.82
N PRO A 289 -14.06 0.00 28.50
CA PRO A 289 -13.38 1.17 27.98
C PRO A 289 -11.91 0.84 27.69
N ASN A 290 -11.40 1.30 26.55
CA ASN A 290 -10.00 1.19 26.23
C ASN A 290 -9.22 2.20 27.07
N GLY A 291 -8.07 1.79 27.60
CA GLY A 291 -7.14 2.69 28.28
C GLY A 291 -6.60 3.78 27.35
N LYS A 292 -5.70 4.60 27.89
CA LYS A 292 -5.06 5.65 27.09
C LYS A 292 -4.24 5.04 25.96
N THR A 293 -4.38 5.56 24.74
CA THR A 293 -3.63 5.08 23.57
C THR A 293 -2.23 5.68 23.53
N LYS A 294 -1.29 4.99 22.88
CA LYS A 294 0.08 5.46 22.70
C LYS A 294 0.15 6.79 21.93
N VAL A 295 -0.76 7.01 20.97
CA VAL A 295 -0.84 8.30 20.24
C VAL A 295 -1.14 9.42 21.22
N THR A 296 -2.12 9.24 22.10
CA THR A 296 -2.51 10.23 23.12
C THR A 296 -1.41 10.43 24.15
N GLU A 297 -0.77 9.35 24.63
CA GLU A 297 0.38 9.45 25.54
C GLU A 297 1.53 10.27 24.94
N ASP A 298 1.88 9.99 23.68
CA ASP A 298 2.97 10.71 23.03
C ASP A 298 2.58 12.13 22.64
N ALA A 299 1.30 12.40 22.34
CA ALA A 299 0.79 13.75 22.08
C ALA A 299 0.81 14.62 23.35
N ASP A 300 0.29 14.10 24.47
CA ASP A 300 0.25 14.82 25.75
C ASP A 300 1.66 15.09 26.30
N ALA A 301 2.60 14.19 26.02
CA ALA A 301 4.02 14.38 26.35
C ALA A 301 4.77 15.30 25.36
N GLY A 302 4.08 15.92 24.39
CA GLY A 302 4.68 16.82 23.40
C GLY A 302 5.67 16.14 22.44
N LYS A 303 5.61 14.82 22.29
CA LYS A 303 6.54 14.04 21.46
C LYS A 303 6.13 13.97 19.99
N ILE A 304 4.86 14.27 19.70
CA ILE A 304 4.30 14.26 18.35
C ILE A 304 3.39 15.46 18.11
N ILE A 305 3.21 15.80 16.83
CA ILE A 305 2.21 16.75 16.36
C ILE A 305 1.25 16.08 15.39
N GLY A 306 0.09 16.70 15.15
CA GLY A 306 -0.93 16.19 14.24
C GLY A 306 -1.81 15.07 14.82
N ALA A 307 -1.94 14.98 16.15
CA ALA A 307 -2.78 13.97 16.83
C ALA A 307 -4.26 14.02 16.42
N ASN A 308 -4.74 15.19 15.96
CA ASN A 308 -6.11 15.39 15.45
C ASN A 308 -6.21 15.37 13.91
N GLY A 309 -5.10 15.11 13.21
CA GLY A 309 -5.01 15.26 11.76
C GLY A 309 -4.64 16.68 11.32
N GLY A 310 -4.99 17.03 10.09
CA GLY A 310 -4.74 18.32 9.46
C GLY A 310 -4.60 18.23 7.93
N ASN A 311 -4.55 19.39 7.28
CA ASN A 311 -4.33 19.53 5.85
C ASN A 311 -2.85 19.33 5.49
N VAL A 312 -2.58 18.40 4.57
CA VAL A 312 -1.26 18.09 4.04
C VAL A 312 -1.27 18.33 2.53
N ASN A 313 -0.77 19.50 2.14
CA ASN A 313 -0.68 19.92 0.74
C ASN A 313 0.78 20.06 0.35
N SER A 314 1.16 19.46 -0.78
CA SER A 314 2.56 19.37 -1.17
C SER A 314 2.79 19.58 -2.65
N VAL A 315 3.94 20.18 -2.96
CA VAL A 315 4.55 20.13 -4.31
C VAL A 315 5.60 19.04 -4.32
N ARG A 316 5.69 18.32 -5.45
CA ARG A 316 6.47 17.10 -5.61
C ARG A 316 7.35 17.18 -6.85
N PHE A 317 8.59 16.74 -6.73
CA PHE A 317 9.58 16.66 -7.80
C PHE A 317 10.29 15.32 -7.78
N GLY A 318 10.42 14.67 -8.92
CA GLY A 318 11.08 13.37 -9.07
C GLY A 318 12.03 13.37 -10.25
N LEU A 319 13.16 12.68 -10.09
CA LEU A 319 14.10 12.35 -11.15
C LEU A 319 14.27 10.83 -11.17
N VAL A 320 14.11 10.24 -12.34
CA VAL A 320 14.21 8.80 -12.55
C VAL A 320 15.19 8.52 -13.67
N LEU A 321 16.07 7.55 -13.46
CA LEU A 321 16.86 6.89 -14.49
C LEU A 321 16.38 5.45 -14.58
N ASP A 322 15.91 5.06 -15.76
CA ASP A 322 15.27 3.75 -15.96
C ASP A 322 15.80 3.07 -17.21
N THR A 323 16.62 2.04 -17.00
CA THR A 323 17.18 1.19 -18.05
C THR A 323 16.52 -0.19 -18.07
N ARG A 324 15.41 -0.38 -17.36
CA ARG A 324 14.68 -1.65 -17.37
C ARG A 324 14.11 -1.90 -18.75
N ASP A 325 14.11 -3.18 -19.13
CA ASP A 325 13.53 -3.65 -20.38
C ASP A 325 12.00 -3.53 -20.38
N LEU A 326 11.32 -4.02 -19.33
CA LEU A 326 9.87 -3.92 -19.20
C LEU A 326 9.49 -3.44 -17.80
N GLU A 327 8.98 -2.20 -17.67
CA GLU A 327 8.68 -1.57 -16.36
C GLU A 327 7.78 -2.42 -15.44
N PRO A 328 6.69 -3.06 -15.91
CA PRO A 328 5.85 -3.92 -15.07
C PRO A 328 6.46 -5.27 -14.65
N ASP A 329 7.33 -5.88 -15.48
CA ASP A 329 7.91 -7.21 -15.26
C ASP A 329 9.36 -7.26 -15.80
N PRO A 330 10.33 -6.62 -15.13
CA PRO A 330 11.68 -6.46 -15.65
C PRO A 330 12.53 -7.73 -15.48
N ASN A 331 13.26 -8.12 -16.53
CA ASN A 331 14.25 -9.21 -16.43
C ASN A 331 15.68 -8.68 -16.24
N ARG A 332 15.93 -7.45 -16.70
CA ARG A 332 17.25 -6.82 -16.62
C ARG A 332 17.16 -5.31 -16.48
N GLY A 333 18.26 -4.73 -16.00
CA GLY A 333 18.44 -3.29 -15.97
C GLY A 333 18.29 -2.70 -14.57
N ILE A 334 18.29 -1.37 -14.53
CA ILE A 334 18.41 -0.59 -13.31
C ILE A 334 17.32 0.46 -13.31
N PHE A 335 16.68 0.62 -12.16
CA PHE A 335 15.82 1.74 -11.85
C PHE A 335 16.45 2.53 -10.71
N LEU A 336 16.77 3.79 -10.96
CA LEU A 336 17.19 4.76 -9.95
C LEU A 336 16.17 5.86 -9.85
N GLU A 337 15.83 6.23 -8.63
CA GLU A 337 14.90 7.31 -8.35
C GLU A 337 15.43 8.19 -7.23
N ALA A 338 15.23 9.49 -7.39
CA ALA A 338 15.28 10.47 -6.33
C ALA A 338 14.04 11.35 -6.41
N THR A 339 13.36 11.52 -5.28
CA THR A 339 12.18 12.39 -5.16
C THR A 339 12.32 13.34 -3.99
N TYR A 340 11.65 14.48 -4.14
CA TYR A 340 11.54 15.55 -3.18
C TYR A 340 10.09 15.98 -3.08
N GLU A 341 9.58 16.11 -1.87
CA GLU A 341 8.23 16.56 -1.58
C GLU A 341 8.29 17.68 -0.55
N LYS A 342 7.77 18.87 -0.91
CA LYS A 342 7.72 20.04 -0.04
C LYS A 342 6.30 20.26 0.44
N ILE A 343 6.13 20.30 1.77
CA ILE A 343 4.90 20.66 2.45
C ILE A 343 5.13 22.03 3.07
N ALA A 344 4.20 22.96 2.83
CA ALA A 344 4.32 24.33 3.33
C ALA A 344 2.96 24.97 3.57
N LYS A 345 2.93 25.91 4.52
CA LYS A 345 1.74 26.71 4.82
C LYS A 345 1.29 27.56 3.64
N SER A 346 2.23 28.00 2.79
CA SER A 346 1.93 28.72 1.54
C SER A 346 1.12 27.89 0.52
N PHE A 347 1.08 26.56 0.68
CA PHE A 347 0.25 25.67 -0.15
C PHE A 347 -1.08 25.30 0.54
N GLY A 348 -1.45 25.98 1.63
CA GLY A 348 -2.65 25.69 2.41
C GLY A 348 -2.52 24.46 3.32
N SER A 349 -1.30 24.03 3.64
CA SER A 349 -1.06 22.96 4.62
C SER A 349 -0.99 23.52 6.05
N ASP A 350 -1.40 22.74 7.04
CA ASP A 350 -1.24 23.10 8.46
C ASP A 350 0.21 22.92 8.94
N PHE A 351 1.03 22.19 8.17
CA PHE A 351 2.38 21.77 8.53
C PHE A 351 3.43 22.34 7.56
N GLN A 352 4.70 22.29 7.97
CA GLN A 352 5.82 22.68 7.13
C GLN A 352 7.02 21.76 7.35
N TYR A 353 7.32 20.95 6.34
CA TYR A 353 8.41 19.98 6.35
C TYR A 353 8.76 19.58 4.91
N SER A 354 9.88 18.88 4.75
CA SER A 354 10.33 18.35 3.47
C SER A 354 10.55 16.85 3.58
N LYS A 355 10.31 16.13 2.50
CA LYS A 355 10.63 14.71 2.39
C LYS A 355 11.54 14.48 1.19
N TYR A 356 12.55 13.65 1.40
CA TYR A 356 13.48 13.18 0.39
C TYR A 356 13.36 11.67 0.35
N PHE A 357 13.31 11.10 -0.85
CA PHE A 357 13.25 9.65 -0.99
C PHE A 357 14.08 9.21 -2.18
N THR A 358 14.88 8.17 -2.01
CA THR A 358 15.62 7.54 -3.10
C THR A 358 15.44 6.03 -3.07
N GLN A 359 15.39 5.42 -4.25
CA GLN A 359 15.45 3.98 -4.37
C GLN A 359 16.24 3.52 -5.59
N ILE A 360 16.77 2.32 -5.46
CA ILE A 360 17.43 1.56 -6.50
C ILE A 360 16.73 0.21 -6.63
N LYS A 361 16.48 -0.22 -7.87
CA LYS A 361 16.08 -1.59 -8.19
C LYS A 361 17.02 -2.12 -9.26
N LEU A 362 17.54 -3.33 -9.05
CA LEU A 362 18.49 -4.00 -9.91
C LEU A 362 17.85 -5.32 -10.36
N PHE A 363 17.88 -5.59 -11.66
CA PHE A 363 17.38 -6.83 -12.24
C PHE A 363 18.48 -7.48 -13.07
N TYR A 364 18.68 -8.77 -12.86
CA TYR A 364 19.69 -9.54 -13.58
C TYR A 364 19.21 -10.97 -13.84
N SER A 365 19.21 -11.37 -15.11
CA SER A 365 18.97 -12.74 -15.55
C SER A 365 20.28 -13.44 -15.92
N PRO A 366 20.77 -14.39 -15.09
CA PRO A 366 22.06 -15.05 -15.34
C PRO A 366 22.05 -16.00 -16.55
N PHE A 367 20.92 -16.65 -16.83
CA PHE A 367 20.81 -17.69 -17.86
C PHE A 367 19.58 -17.49 -18.77
N PRO A 368 19.48 -16.36 -19.48
CA PRO A 368 18.29 -16.00 -20.25
C PRO A 368 18.01 -16.93 -21.45
N LYS A 369 18.98 -17.75 -21.85
CA LYS A 369 18.83 -18.74 -22.93
C LYS A 369 18.39 -20.13 -22.45
N VAL A 370 18.44 -20.38 -21.14
CA VAL A 370 18.15 -21.68 -20.53
C VAL A 370 16.83 -21.64 -19.76
N PHE A 371 16.53 -20.52 -19.12
CA PHE A 371 15.29 -20.31 -18.37
C PHE A 371 14.56 -19.08 -18.89
N ASP A 372 13.29 -19.24 -19.25
CA ASP A 372 12.45 -18.15 -19.74
C ASP A 372 12.26 -17.02 -18.73
N LYS A 373 12.22 -17.34 -17.43
CA LYS A 373 12.06 -16.36 -16.34
C LYS A 373 12.88 -16.74 -15.13
N LEU A 374 14.19 -16.53 -15.20
CA LEU A 374 15.08 -16.58 -14.06
C LEU A 374 15.68 -15.20 -13.80
N VAL A 375 15.26 -14.54 -12.72
CA VAL A 375 15.64 -13.16 -12.40
C VAL A 375 16.08 -13.06 -10.95
N ILE A 376 17.25 -12.47 -10.73
CA ILE A 376 17.70 -11.98 -9.44
C ILE A 376 17.33 -10.50 -9.38
N ALA A 377 16.50 -10.14 -8.39
CA ALA A 377 16.02 -8.78 -8.18
C ALA A 377 16.54 -8.24 -6.86
N GLY A 378 17.28 -7.13 -6.90
CA GLY A 378 17.69 -6.38 -5.72
C GLY A 378 16.90 -5.08 -5.61
N ARG A 379 16.51 -4.68 -4.39
CA ARG A 379 15.93 -3.37 -4.12
C ARG A 379 16.56 -2.77 -2.87
N GLY A 380 16.84 -1.47 -2.92
CA GLY A 380 17.25 -0.67 -1.78
C GLY A 380 16.55 0.68 -1.82
N ALA A 381 16.22 1.23 -0.66
CA ALA A 381 15.61 2.54 -0.60
C ALA A 381 15.92 3.25 0.72
N PHE A 382 15.93 4.58 0.67
CA PHE A 382 16.14 5.44 1.82
C PHE A 382 15.25 6.68 1.74
N GLY A 383 14.62 7.03 2.85
CA GLY A 383 13.78 8.22 2.99
C GLY A 383 14.22 9.06 4.18
N LEU A 384 14.18 10.39 4.01
CA LEU A 384 14.47 11.38 5.05
C LEU A 384 13.34 12.41 5.10
N THR A 385 12.84 12.68 6.29
CA THR A 385 11.87 13.75 6.58
C THR A 385 12.55 14.82 7.43
N GLU A 386 12.66 16.02 6.88
CA GLU A 386 13.28 17.18 7.52
C GLU A 386 12.20 18.16 8.00
N GLY A 387 12.38 18.70 9.20
CA GLY A 387 11.40 19.55 9.88
C GLY A 387 10.46 18.77 10.79
N GLU A 388 9.31 19.37 11.09
CA GLU A 388 8.29 18.82 11.98
C GLU A 388 7.11 18.33 11.15
N ALA A 389 7.17 17.07 10.74
CA ALA A 389 6.04 16.40 10.10
C ALA A 389 5.06 15.87 11.17
N PRO A 390 3.75 15.85 10.89
CA PRO A 390 2.80 15.17 11.75
C PRO A 390 3.11 13.67 11.80
N PHE A 391 2.81 13.03 12.93
CA PHE A 391 3.27 11.66 13.20
C PHE A 391 2.85 10.66 12.12
N PHE A 392 1.64 10.84 11.57
CA PHE A 392 1.05 9.98 10.54
C PHE A 392 1.69 10.19 9.16
N GLU A 393 2.58 11.17 8.97
CA GLU A 393 3.30 11.38 7.72
C GLU A 393 4.68 10.70 7.70
N TYR A 394 5.28 10.34 8.84
CA TYR A 394 6.55 9.59 8.86
C TYR A 394 6.44 8.18 8.28
N ARG A 395 5.22 7.63 8.22
CA ARG A 395 4.93 6.35 7.55
C ARG A 395 4.86 6.46 6.03
N ASN A 396 4.82 7.65 5.43
CA ASN A 396 4.52 7.80 4.01
C ASN A 396 5.72 8.36 3.25
N LEU A 397 6.17 7.64 2.24
CA LEU A 397 7.19 8.05 1.28
C LEU A 397 6.58 8.07 -0.13
N TRP A 398 6.84 9.13 -0.89
CA TRP A 398 6.36 9.24 -2.26
C TRP A 398 7.39 8.68 -3.24
N SER A 399 6.92 7.90 -4.21
CA SER A 399 7.68 7.43 -5.37
C SER A 399 6.83 7.62 -6.62
N THR A 400 7.49 7.82 -7.76
CA THR A 400 6.91 7.90 -9.10
C THR A 400 6.26 6.58 -9.52
N GLU A 401 6.56 5.46 -8.85
CA GLU A 401 5.89 4.16 -9.06
C GLU A 401 4.77 3.88 -8.05
N GLY A 402 4.44 4.87 -7.20
CA GLY A 402 3.35 4.81 -6.22
C GLY A 402 3.82 4.96 -4.77
N GLY A 403 2.87 5.20 -3.86
CA GLY A 403 3.16 5.41 -2.45
C GLY A 403 3.83 4.20 -1.78
N ILE A 404 4.82 4.49 -0.93
CA ILE A 404 5.47 3.52 -0.05
C ILE A 404 5.10 3.87 1.39
N THR A 405 4.65 2.86 2.12
CA THR A 405 4.29 2.99 3.54
C THR A 405 5.47 2.62 4.44
N GLY A 406 5.33 2.79 5.77
CA GLY A 406 6.42 2.69 6.74
C GLY A 406 7.08 1.30 6.75
N LEU A 407 8.20 1.19 7.45
CA LEU A 407 8.95 -0.06 7.49
C LEU A 407 8.13 -1.17 8.18
N GLY A 408 8.06 -2.30 7.49
CA GLY A 408 7.21 -3.44 7.83
C GLY A 408 6.10 -3.66 6.81
N GLY A 409 5.61 -4.89 6.69
CA GLY A 409 4.59 -5.27 5.72
C GLY A 409 5.16 -5.81 4.40
N LEU A 410 4.32 -5.90 3.38
CA LEU A 410 4.65 -6.60 2.13
C LEU A 410 5.74 -5.89 1.29
N ARG A 411 5.72 -4.55 1.25
CA ARG A 411 6.50 -3.75 0.28
C ARG A 411 7.85 -3.27 0.79
N THR A 412 8.11 -3.33 2.09
CA THR A 412 9.33 -2.81 2.72
C THR A 412 10.06 -3.92 3.48
N LEU A 413 9.49 -4.41 4.59
CA LEU A 413 10.12 -5.41 5.46
C LEU A 413 9.13 -6.54 5.82
N ARG A 414 9.14 -7.62 5.02
CA ARG A 414 8.33 -8.82 5.27
C ARG A 414 8.71 -9.47 6.60
N GLY A 415 7.73 -10.05 7.29
CA GLY A 415 7.89 -10.61 8.63
C GLY A 415 7.52 -9.64 9.77
N TYR A 416 7.53 -8.32 9.52
CA TYR A 416 7.06 -7.31 10.46
C TYR A 416 5.69 -6.77 10.05
N LYS A 417 4.93 -6.26 11.02
CA LYS A 417 3.66 -5.57 10.75
C LYS A 417 3.90 -4.26 10.00
N GLN A 418 2.92 -3.86 9.20
CA GLN A 418 2.95 -2.57 8.51
C GLN A 418 3.15 -1.44 9.52
N ASP A 419 4.06 -0.51 9.22
CA ASP A 419 4.42 0.65 10.04
C ASP A 419 4.98 0.29 11.42
N ARG A 420 5.60 -0.89 11.54
CA ARG A 420 6.24 -1.31 12.78
C ARG A 420 7.37 -0.37 13.19
N PHE A 421 8.13 0.11 12.21
CA PHE A 421 9.21 1.08 12.42
C PHE A 421 8.95 2.32 11.57
N THR A 422 8.88 3.47 12.22
CA THR A 422 8.65 4.76 11.58
C THR A 422 9.58 5.78 12.17
N GLY A 423 10.10 6.70 11.35
CA GLY A 423 11.12 7.63 11.79
C GLY A 423 11.37 8.73 10.76
N LYS A 424 12.17 9.72 11.17
CA LYS A 424 12.64 10.78 10.27
C LYS A 424 13.49 10.22 9.14
N ALA A 425 14.41 9.30 9.47
CA ALA A 425 15.22 8.58 8.51
C ALA A 425 14.81 7.10 8.52
N MET A 426 14.59 6.52 7.34
CA MET A 426 14.21 5.13 7.18
C MET A 426 14.90 4.56 5.95
N GLY A 427 15.54 3.40 6.09
CA GLY A 427 16.15 2.66 4.99
C GLY A 427 15.76 1.19 5.03
N TRP A 428 15.66 0.57 3.86
CA TRP A 428 15.47 -0.87 3.73
C TRP A 428 16.09 -1.40 2.45
N GLY A 429 16.31 -2.71 2.40
CA GLY A 429 16.71 -3.40 1.18
C GLY A 429 16.34 -4.88 1.23
N ASN A 430 16.22 -5.48 0.07
CA ASN A 430 15.94 -6.89 -0.10
C ASN A 430 16.58 -7.43 -1.39
N VAL A 431 16.80 -8.74 -1.40
CA VAL A 431 17.17 -9.51 -2.59
C VAL A 431 16.14 -10.61 -2.74
N ASP A 432 15.56 -10.72 -3.92
CA ASP A 432 14.59 -11.74 -4.31
C ASP A 432 15.12 -12.55 -5.49
N TYR A 433 14.73 -13.82 -5.52
CA TYR A 433 14.96 -14.72 -6.63
C TYR A 433 13.59 -15.11 -7.19
N ALA A 434 13.40 -14.91 -8.49
CA ALA A 434 12.17 -15.25 -9.21
C ALA A 434 12.49 -16.25 -10.33
N GLY A 435 11.76 -17.38 -10.34
CA GLY A 435 11.96 -18.50 -11.26
C GLY A 435 10.62 -19.10 -11.69
N ASN A 436 10.42 -19.33 -12.99
CA ASN A 436 9.38 -20.24 -13.48
C ASN A 436 9.95 -21.65 -13.57
N PHE A 437 9.48 -22.55 -12.72
CA PHE A 437 10.00 -23.92 -12.66
C PHE A 437 9.08 -24.95 -13.34
N SER A 438 7.79 -24.65 -13.52
CA SER A 438 6.81 -25.58 -14.09
C SER A 438 5.59 -24.81 -14.62
N ILE A 439 5.01 -25.27 -15.73
CA ILE A 439 3.74 -24.78 -16.26
C ILE A 439 2.75 -25.95 -16.20
N LEU A 440 1.62 -25.75 -15.49
CA LEU A 440 0.50 -26.70 -15.53
C LEU A 440 -0.52 -26.20 -16.56
N THR A 441 -0.55 -26.83 -17.72
CA THR A 441 -1.59 -26.59 -18.73
C THR A 441 -2.78 -27.49 -18.41
N LEU A 442 -3.91 -26.89 -18.04
CA LEU A 442 -5.16 -27.64 -17.95
C LEU A 442 -5.70 -27.87 -19.37
N PRO A 443 -6.09 -29.10 -19.75
CA PRO A 443 -6.67 -29.35 -21.06
C PRO A 443 -8.03 -28.64 -21.20
N ASP A 444 -8.29 -28.10 -22.39
CA ASP A 444 -9.47 -27.29 -22.73
C ASP A 444 -10.83 -28.03 -22.62
N ASN A 445 -10.83 -29.33 -22.31
CA ASN A 445 -12.02 -30.17 -22.25
C ASN A 445 -12.40 -30.57 -20.82
N ILE A 446 -12.73 -29.59 -19.98
CA ILE A 446 -13.57 -29.86 -18.81
C ILE A 446 -14.98 -29.40 -19.16
N SER A 447 -15.73 -30.27 -19.85
CA SER A 447 -17.19 -30.19 -19.88
C SER A 447 -17.71 -30.47 -18.47
N LEU A 448 -18.27 -29.45 -17.83
CA LEU A 448 -19.06 -29.58 -16.59
C LEU A 448 -20.36 -30.35 -16.84
#